data_AF-A0AAD9T1B8-F1
#
_entry.id   AF-A0AAD9T1B8-F1
#
_cell.length_a   1.000
_cell.length_b   1.000
_cell.length_c   1.000
_cell.angle_alpha   90.00
_cell.angle_beta   90.00
_cell.angle_gamma   90.00
#
_symmetry.space_group_name_H-M   'P 1'
#
loop_
_entity.id
_entity.type
_entity.pdbx_description
1 polymer ?
#
loop_
_entity_poly.entity_id
_entity_poly.type
_entity_poly.pdbx_seq_one_letter_code
_entity_poly.pdbx_strand_id
1 'polypeptide(L)'
;MGLFRSNGGLELLPEVSLQIVGVVLNSDPKAAGRLLSLSKEFYSLLSTYEISVAKTVLDTSKHKFAFTNASQAEVLSSRIPPGDILVSRLSYPWISEMQCRSDVINFLLEHEITEMLDSTNSWPTLDRPKNELSKRLTMFKKGALSLLYKLVDCATGVTATHAIRAHQSEFLDSLSSEELASLGTMVEVMGQGFFTVTKRALHASGLLSNIPIRPSSASHLYTPASTPMEDLHNDNWIRECMCVFEDLIQRYGPYYAYAYFEGSNSSRRGDLWARSLLQNGLDNMNAYEMGYTMAYASLQSVVWRVFCRKVDCNLQNSWQVAKEMIERQMENYQV
;
A
#
# COMPACT_ATOMS: atom_id res chain seq x y z
N MET A 1 30.65 15.71 -27.05
CA MET A 1 31.51 14.51 -26.87
C MET A 1 30.61 13.29 -26.82
N GLY A 2 30.95 12.17 -27.47
CA GLY A 2 30.11 10.97 -27.47
C GLY A 2 29.86 10.40 -26.07
N LEU A 3 28.65 9.88 -25.87
CA LEU A 3 28.08 9.53 -24.57
C LEU A 3 28.81 8.37 -23.87
N PHE A 4 29.26 7.38 -24.61
CA PHE A 4 30.12 6.32 -24.08
C PHE A 4 31.30 6.15 -25.01
N ARG A 5 32.41 6.77 -24.64
CA ARG A 5 33.63 6.77 -25.44
C ARG A 5 34.69 5.92 -24.77
N SER A 6 35.25 4.96 -25.49
CA SER A 6 36.41 4.21 -25.01
C SER A 6 37.64 5.13 -24.97
N ASN A 7 38.67 4.73 -24.21
CA ASN A 7 39.96 5.41 -24.21
C ASN A 7 40.62 5.45 -25.62
N GLY A 8 40.21 4.55 -26.52
CA GLY A 8 40.61 4.53 -27.94
C GLY A 8 39.73 5.36 -28.86
N GLY A 9 38.77 6.12 -28.34
CA GLY A 9 37.93 7.04 -29.10
C GLY A 9 36.68 6.43 -29.74
N LEU A 10 36.40 5.13 -29.54
CA LEU A 10 35.19 4.47 -30.03
C LEU A 10 33.97 4.96 -29.26
N GLU A 11 32.96 5.47 -29.95
CA GLU A 11 31.70 5.94 -29.37
C GLU A 11 30.62 4.87 -29.54
N LEU A 12 29.90 4.53 -28.46
CA LEU A 12 28.73 3.65 -28.56
C LEU A 12 27.62 4.33 -29.35
N LEU A 13 26.89 3.54 -30.12
CA LEU A 13 25.67 3.98 -30.78
C LEU A 13 24.63 4.43 -29.74
N PRO A 14 23.81 5.46 -30.06
CA PRO A 14 22.74 5.92 -29.18
C PRO A 14 21.80 4.81 -28.71
N GLU A 15 21.47 3.86 -29.58
CA GLU A 15 20.56 2.74 -29.29
C GLU A 15 21.13 1.81 -28.22
N VAL A 16 22.42 1.49 -28.31
CA VAL A 16 23.12 0.68 -27.29
C VAL A 16 23.19 1.44 -25.96
N SER A 17 23.42 2.74 -26.03
CA SER A 17 23.45 3.63 -24.86
C SER A 17 22.09 3.64 -24.14
N LEU A 18 20.99 3.73 -24.89
CA LEU A 18 19.63 3.69 -24.35
C LEU A 18 19.27 2.33 -23.74
N GLN A 19 19.74 1.23 -24.32
CA GLN A 19 19.56 -0.11 -23.74
C GLN A 19 20.28 -0.25 -22.41
N ILE A 20 21.54 0.20 -22.32
CA ILE A 20 22.30 0.21 -21.06
C ILE A 20 21.54 1.03 -20.01
N VAL A 21 21.05 2.21 -20.38
CA VAL A 21 20.27 3.06 -19.48
C VAL A 21 18.99 2.35 -19.03
N GLY A 22 18.26 1.67 -19.92
CA GLY A 22 17.10 0.86 -19.56
C GLY A 22 17.42 -0.19 -18.49
N VAL A 23 18.53 -0.93 -18.64
CA VAL A 23 18.99 -1.92 -17.65
C VAL A 23 19.34 -1.26 -16.31
N VAL A 24 20.05 -0.13 -16.35
CA VAL A 24 20.41 0.64 -15.16
C VAL A 24 19.16 1.12 -14.43
N LEU A 25 18.20 1.73 -15.14
CA LEU A 25 16.98 2.25 -14.54
C LEU A 25 16.04 1.15 -14.03
N ASN A 26 16.07 -0.03 -14.65
CA ASN A 26 15.36 -1.19 -14.12
C ASN A 26 15.93 -1.68 -12.78
N SER A 27 17.21 -1.46 -12.54
CA SER A 27 17.90 -1.85 -11.31
C SER A 27 17.92 -0.75 -10.24
N ASP A 28 18.18 0.50 -10.65
CA ASP A 28 18.20 1.69 -9.81
C ASP A 28 17.53 2.87 -10.55
N PRO A 29 16.23 3.11 -10.34
CA PRO A 29 15.49 4.14 -11.04
C PRO A 29 15.89 5.55 -10.56
N LYS A 30 16.51 5.66 -9.38
CA LYS A 30 17.04 6.95 -8.87
C LYS A 30 18.27 7.39 -9.67
N ALA A 31 18.89 6.49 -10.43
CA ALA A 31 20.00 6.84 -11.31
C ALA A 31 19.61 7.80 -12.44
N ALA A 32 18.32 7.89 -12.82
CA ALA A 32 17.86 8.77 -13.89
C ALA A 32 18.32 10.22 -13.71
N GLY A 33 18.17 10.78 -12.51
CA GLY A 33 18.60 12.15 -12.20
C GLY A 33 20.11 12.34 -12.35
N ARG A 34 20.90 11.33 -11.92
CA ARG A 34 22.37 11.36 -12.08
C ARG A 34 22.76 11.28 -13.55
N LEU A 35 22.14 10.39 -14.32
CA LEU A 35 22.40 10.20 -15.75
C LEU A 35 22.08 11.47 -16.56
N LEU A 36 20.94 12.11 -16.27
CA LEU A 36 20.55 13.39 -16.89
C LEU A 36 21.53 14.53 -16.57
N SER A 37 22.26 14.45 -15.45
CA SER A 37 23.22 15.49 -15.04
C SER A 37 24.65 15.27 -15.56
N LEU A 38 24.94 14.17 -16.25
CA LEU A 38 26.32 13.83 -16.69
C LEU A 38 26.87 14.79 -17.75
N SER A 39 26.08 15.11 -18.78
CA SER A 39 26.46 16.04 -19.85
C SER A 39 25.23 16.59 -20.57
N LYS A 40 25.41 17.65 -21.38
CA LYS A 40 24.32 18.20 -22.21
C LYS A 40 23.83 17.20 -23.26
N GLU A 41 24.74 16.41 -23.82
CA GLU A 41 24.42 15.36 -24.78
C GLU A 41 23.64 14.21 -24.13
N PHE A 42 24.02 13.78 -22.92
CA PHE A 42 23.23 12.82 -22.13
C PHE A 42 21.83 13.35 -21.83
N TYR A 43 21.76 14.59 -21.35
CA TYR A 43 20.48 15.22 -21.06
C TYR A 43 19.57 15.23 -22.30
N SER A 44 20.11 15.68 -23.44
CA SER A 44 19.36 15.74 -24.71
C SER A 44 18.91 14.35 -25.17
N LEU A 45 19.80 13.36 -25.16
CA LEU A 45 19.47 11.99 -25.57
C LEU A 45 18.38 11.39 -24.67
N LEU A 46 18.58 11.42 -23.35
CA LEU A 46 17.68 10.79 -22.40
C LEU A 46 16.33 11.48 -22.34
N SER A 47 16.29 12.81 -22.38
CA SER A 47 15.02 13.55 -22.40
C SER A 47 14.24 13.28 -23.70
N THR A 48 14.93 13.14 -24.84
CA THR A 48 14.29 12.85 -26.13
C THR A 48 13.69 11.44 -26.18
N TYR A 49 14.35 10.46 -25.55
CA TYR A 49 13.98 9.05 -25.63
C TYR A 49 13.40 8.49 -24.31
N GLU A 50 12.95 9.34 -23.40
CA GLU A 50 12.43 8.93 -22.08
C GLU A 50 11.33 7.86 -22.20
N ILE A 51 10.33 8.10 -23.04
CA ILE A 51 9.21 7.19 -23.27
C ILE A 51 9.71 5.82 -23.79
N SER A 52 10.65 5.82 -24.73
CA SER A 52 11.21 4.60 -25.31
C SER A 52 11.99 3.78 -24.27
N VAL A 53 12.77 4.46 -23.41
CA VAL A 53 13.49 3.81 -22.30
C VAL A 53 12.50 3.24 -21.28
N ALA A 54 11.52 4.03 -20.85
CA ALA A 54 10.51 3.59 -19.88
C ALA A 54 9.66 2.42 -20.41
N LYS A 55 9.32 2.43 -21.70
CA LYS A 55 8.63 1.31 -22.36
C LYS A 55 9.49 0.04 -22.35
N THR A 56 10.78 0.14 -22.64
CA THR A 56 11.71 -1.00 -22.58
C THR A 56 11.76 -1.60 -21.18
N VAL A 57 11.79 -0.75 -20.15
CA VAL A 57 11.75 -1.18 -18.75
C VAL A 57 10.41 -1.87 -18.42
N LEU A 58 9.28 -1.30 -18.86
CA LEU A 58 7.96 -1.92 -18.69
C LEU A 58 7.89 -3.30 -19.36
N ASP A 59 8.36 -3.42 -20.60
CA ASP A 59 8.28 -4.67 -21.36
C ASP A 59 9.14 -5.76 -20.72
N THR A 60 10.33 -5.40 -20.20
CA THR A 60 11.23 -6.32 -19.49
C THR A 60 10.69 -6.73 -18.12
N SER A 61 10.00 -5.82 -17.43
CA SER A 61 9.52 -5.98 -16.05
C SER A 61 7.99 -6.16 -15.96
N LYS A 62 7.36 -6.65 -17.04
CA LYS A 62 5.89 -6.77 -17.15
C LYS A 62 5.26 -7.55 -15.99
N HIS A 63 5.89 -8.65 -15.57
CA HIS A 63 5.43 -9.46 -14.45
C HIS A 63 5.58 -8.75 -13.10
N LYS A 64 6.64 -7.95 -12.93
CA LYS A 64 6.89 -7.16 -11.72
C LYS A 64 5.84 -6.04 -11.56
N PHE A 65 5.48 -5.38 -12.65
CA PHE A 65 4.54 -4.25 -12.64
C PHE A 65 3.07 -4.64 -12.85
N ALA A 66 2.74 -5.92 -12.98
CA ALA A 66 1.38 -6.39 -13.27
C ALA A 66 0.35 -5.91 -12.23
N PHE A 67 0.76 -5.70 -10.98
CA PHE A 67 -0.13 -5.38 -9.86
C PHE A 67 0.03 -3.94 -9.32
N THR A 68 0.83 -3.11 -9.98
CA THR A 68 1.17 -1.75 -9.49
C THR A 68 0.29 -0.63 -10.06
N ASN A 69 -0.75 -0.99 -10.83
CA ASN A 69 -1.57 -0.08 -11.63
C ASN A 69 -0.80 0.63 -12.77
N ALA A 70 0.19 -0.05 -13.35
CA ALA A 70 1.09 0.46 -14.38
C ALA A 70 0.42 0.89 -15.70
N SER A 71 -0.81 0.45 -15.95
CA SER A 71 -1.56 0.80 -17.17
C SER A 71 -2.19 2.19 -17.11
N GLN A 72 -2.37 2.75 -15.92
CA GLN A 72 -3.03 4.05 -15.74
C GLN A 72 -2.19 5.17 -16.35
N ALA A 73 -2.87 6.14 -16.97
CA ALA A 73 -2.20 7.27 -17.63
C ALA A 73 -1.43 8.16 -16.63
N GLU A 74 -2.02 8.38 -15.46
CA GLU A 74 -1.41 9.12 -14.35
C GLU A 74 -1.72 8.40 -13.05
N VAL A 75 -0.73 8.38 -12.16
CA VAL A 75 -0.87 7.77 -10.83
C VAL A 75 -0.37 8.73 -9.76
N LEU A 76 -0.84 8.55 -8.53
CA LEU A 76 -0.35 9.32 -7.39
C LEU A 76 1.02 8.79 -6.95
N SER A 77 1.94 9.71 -6.65
CA SER A 77 3.25 9.32 -6.14
C SER A 77 3.17 8.82 -4.69
N SER A 78 3.82 7.70 -4.40
CA SER A 78 4.03 7.18 -3.05
C SER A 78 5.09 7.96 -2.25
N ARG A 79 5.34 9.24 -2.56
CA ARG A 79 6.29 10.08 -1.82
C ARG A 79 5.67 10.55 -0.51
N ILE A 80 6.49 10.73 0.54
CA ILE A 80 6.07 11.27 1.83
C ILE A 80 6.52 12.72 2.00
N PRO A 81 5.65 13.62 2.52
CA PRO A 81 4.20 13.39 2.68
C PRO A 81 3.55 13.20 1.30
N PRO A 82 2.50 12.35 1.16
CA PRO A 82 1.79 12.21 -0.10
C PRO A 82 1.12 13.53 -0.38
N GLY A 83 1.63 14.20 -1.42
CA GLY A 83 1.00 15.37 -2.00
C GLY A 83 0.30 14.99 -3.29
N ASP A 84 -0.18 16.01 -4.01
CA ASP A 84 -0.90 15.85 -5.28
C ASP A 84 0.07 15.65 -6.46
N ILE A 85 1.23 15.04 -6.20
CA ILE A 85 2.27 14.85 -7.23
C ILE A 85 1.81 13.75 -8.17
N LEU A 86 1.51 14.17 -9.40
CA LEU A 86 1.13 13.32 -10.49
C LEU A 86 2.37 12.70 -11.13
N VAL A 87 2.26 11.41 -11.44
CA VAL A 87 3.32 10.66 -12.12
C VAL A 87 2.75 10.12 -13.43
N SER A 88 3.13 10.78 -14.53
CA SER A 88 2.66 10.42 -15.87
C SER A 88 3.32 9.13 -16.36
N ARG A 89 2.52 8.27 -16.99
CA ARG A 89 2.94 6.97 -17.50
C ARG A 89 4.12 7.08 -18.46
N LEU A 90 5.04 6.12 -18.39
CA LEU A 90 6.26 6.05 -19.21
C LEU A 90 7.23 7.23 -19.04
N SER A 91 7.25 7.85 -17.86
CA SER A 91 8.29 8.80 -17.43
C SER A 91 9.31 8.12 -16.50
N TYR A 92 10.48 8.73 -16.28
CA TYR A 92 11.44 8.24 -15.29
C TYR A 92 10.88 8.22 -13.85
N PRO A 93 10.14 9.26 -13.38
CA PRO A 93 9.41 9.17 -12.13
C PRO A 93 8.44 7.99 -12.07
N TRP A 94 7.78 7.65 -13.18
CA TRP A 94 6.89 6.50 -13.26
C TRP A 94 7.61 5.17 -13.09
N ILE A 95 8.80 5.00 -13.67
CA ILE A 95 9.60 3.78 -13.42
C ILE A 95 9.91 3.66 -11.92
N SER A 96 10.34 4.75 -11.29
CA SER A 96 10.63 4.77 -9.86
C SER A 96 9.40 4.45 -9.01
N GLU A 97 8.23 4.98 -9.39
CA GLU A 97 6.97 4.74 -8.70
C GLU A 97 6.53 3.27 -8.84
N MET A 98 6.57 2.70 -10.05
CA MET A 98 6.18 1.30 -10.27
C MET A 98 7.11 0.32 -9.55
N GLN A 99 8.40 0.61 -9.47
CA GLN A 99 9.32 -0.19 -8.66
C GLN A 99 8.99 -0.07 -7.17
N CYS A 100 8.79 1.15 -6.66
CA CYS A 100 8.41 1.37 -5.26
C CYS A 100 7.13 0.61 -4.91
N ARG A 101 6.09 0.68 -5.74
CA ARG A 101 4.83 -0.05 -5.52
C ARG A 101 5.03 -1.57 -5.56
N SER A 102 5.87 -2.07 -6.47
CA SER A 102 6.21 -3.50 -6.50
C SER A 102 6.94 -3.94 -5.24
N ASP A 103 7.88 -3.14 -4.73
CA ASP A 103 8.65 -3.48 -3.54
C ASP A 103 7.75 -3.45 -2.29
N VAL A 104 6.84 -2.48 -2.21
CA VAL A 104 5.78 -2.39 -1.18
C VAL A 104 4.88 -3.64 -1.21
N ILE A 105 4.41 -4.04 -2.39
CA ILE A 105 3.59 -5.25 -2.53
C ILE A 105 4.37 -6.47 -2.03
N ASN A 106 5.62 -6.65 -2.46
CA ASN A 106 6.44 -7.79 -2.04
C ASN A 106 6.66 -7.82 -0.52
N PHE A 107 6.95 -6.67 0.09
CA PHE A 107 7.04 -6.56 1.55
C PHE A 107 5.74 -7.00 2.23
N LEU A 108 4.61 -6.47 1.79
CA LEU A 108 3.32 -6.75 2.43
C LEU A 108 2.91 -8.21 2.27
N LEU A 109 3.24 -8.87 1.16
CA LEU A 109 2.96 -10.29 0.94
C LEU A 109 3.60 -11.20 1.99
N GLU A 110 4.80 -10.82 2.45
CA GLU A 110 5.61 -11.57 3.41
C GLU A 110 5.37 -11.10 4.86
N HIS A 111 4.80 -9.91 5.06
CA HIS A 111 4.56 -9.33 6.37
C HIS A 111 3.36 -9.97 7.08
N GLU A 112 3.47 -10.17 8.40
CA GLU A 112 2.44 -10.80 9.23
C GLU A 112 1.08 -10.08 9.25
N ILE A 113 1.02 -8.83 8.80
CA ILE A 113 -0.25 -8.07 8.74
C ILE A 113 -1.15 -8.55 7.60
N THR A 114 -0.59 -9.21 6.59
CA THR A 114 -1.38 -9.84 5.54
C THR A 114 -1.48 -11.35 5.75
N GLU A 115 -1.06 -11.86 6.90
CA GLU A 115 -1.11 -13.30 7.16
C GLU A 115 -2.58 -13.75 7.14
N MET A 116 -2.82 -14.81 6.38
CA MET A 116 -4.15 -15.39 6.22
C MET A 116 -4.14 -16.83 6.71
N LEU A 117 -3.01 -17.53 6.69
CA LEU A 117 -2.88 -18.89 7.22
C LEU A 117 -2.74 -18.84 8.75
N ASP A 118 -3.77 -18.36 9.44
CA ASP A 118 -3.76 -18.31 10.89
C ASP A 118 -4.25 -19.64 11.50
N SER A 119 -3.54 -20.08 12.53
CA SER A 119 -3.91 -21.21 13.39
C SER A 119 -5.22 -21.00 14.15
N THR A 120 -5.63 -19.75 14.35
CA THR A 120 -6.79 -19.40 15.20
C THR A 120 -8.12 -19.28 14.42
N ASN A 121 -8.10 -18.82 13.17
CA ASN A 121 -9.32 -18.55 12.39
C ASN A 121 -9.61 -19.55 11.25
N SER A 122 -8.68 -20.46 10.95
CA SER A 122 -8.87 -21.57 9.99
C SER A 122 -9.40 -21.14 8.61
N TRP A 123 -9.07 -19.94 8.12
CA TRP A 123 -9.50 -19.45 6.81
C TRP A 123 -8.28 -18.93 6.03
N PRO A 124 -8.07 -19.30 4.75
CA PRO A 124 -8.97 -20.08 3.91
C PRO A 124 -9.05 -21.57 4.29
N THR A 125 -10.24 -22.14 4.09
CA THR A 125 -10.63 -23.54 4.36
C THR A 125 -10.43 -24.47 3.14
N LEU A 126 -9.84 -23.95 2.06
CA LEU A 126 -9.61 -24.69 0.81
C LEU A 126 -8.77 -25.95 1.05
N ASP A 127 -9.34 -27.12 0.73
CA ASP A 127 -8.64 -28.41 0.80
C ASP A 127 -7.65 -28.56 -0.36
N ARG A 128 -6.45 -28.00 -0.16
CA ARG A 128 -5.35 -28.00 -1.14
C ARG A 128 -4.01 -28.23 -0.45
N PRO A 129 -3.00 -28.78 -1.18
CA PRO A 129 -1.63 -28.84 -0.67
C PRO A 129 -1.12 -27.46 -0.25
N LYS A 130 -0.41 -27.37 0.87
CA LYS A 130 0.09 -26.10 1.45
C LYS A 130 0.81 -25.20 0.44
N ASN A 131 1.64 -25.80 -0.42
CA ASN A 131 2.39 -25.07 -1.45
C ASN A 131 1.47 -24.46 -2.52
N GLU A 132 0.42 -25.17 -2.93
CA GLU A 132 -0.55 -24.66 -3.89
C GLU A 132 -1.38 -23.54 -3.27
N LEU A 133 -1.86 -23.74 -2.03
CA LEU A 133 -2.62 -22.73 -1.29
C LEU A 133 -1.82 -21.44 -1.10
N SER A 134 -0.54 -21.55 -0.75
CA SER A 134 0.36 -20.40 -0.59
C SER A 134 0.47 -19.58 -1.89
N LYS A 135 0.59 -20.24 -3.05
CA LYS A 135 0.62 -19.54 -4.33
C LYS A 135 -0.73 -18.88 -4.67
N ARG A 136 -1.86 -19.55 -4.43
CA ARG A 136 -3.21 -18.97 -4.64
C ARG A 136 -3.43 -17.73 -3.78
N LEU A 137 -3.05 -17.81 -2.49
CA LEU A 137 -3.06 -16.68 -1.57
C LEU A 137 -2.19 -15.53 -2.06
N THR A 138 -1.00 -15.83 -2.57
CA THR A 138 -0.12 -14.81 -3.16
C THR A 138 -0.79 -14.09 -4.32
N MET A 139 -1.49 -14.83 -5.21
CA MET A 139 -2.24 -14.22 -6.32
C MET A 139 -3.40 -13.36 -5.82
N PHE A 140 -4.17 -13.85 -4.85
CA PHE A 140 -5.25 -13.09 -4.22
C PHE A 140 -4.74 -11.78 -3.62
N LYS A 141 -3.73 -11.86 -2.75
CA LYS A 141 -3.14 -10.68 -2.08
C LYS A 141 -2.62 -9.67 -3.11
N LYS A 142 -1.91 -10.12 -4.16
CA LYS A 142 -1.43 -9.24 -5.24
C LYS A 142 -2.59 -8.53 -5.95
N GLY A 143 -3.66 -9.25 -6.28
CA GLY A 143 -4.86 -8.67 -6.88
C GLY A 143 -5.53 -7.63 -5.99
N ALA A 144 -5.72 -7.94 -4.71
CA ALA A 144 -6.36 -7.05 -3.76
C ALA A 144 -5.53 -5.79 -3.44
N LEU A 145 -4.21 -5.93 -3.28
CA LEU A 145 -3.30 -4.77 -3.14
C LEU A 145 -3.30 -3.90 -4.40
N SER A 146 -3.47 -4.49 -5.58
CA SER A 146 -3.64 -3.74 -6.82
C SER A 146 -4.93 -2.92 -6.84
N LEU A 147 -6.04 -3.49 -6.33
CA LEU A 147 -7.31 -2.77 -6.17
C LEU A 147 -7.18 -1.57 -5.22
N LEU A 148 -6.40 -1.70 -4.14
CA LEU A 148 -6.10 -0.57 -3.25
C LEU A 148 -5.34 0.55 -3.96
N TYR A 149 -4.35 0.22 -4.80
CA TYR A 149 -3.69 1.25 -5.62
C TYR A 149 -4.66 1.92 -6.60
N LYS A 150 -5.53 1.16 -7.25
CA LYS A 150 -6.57 1.72 -8.13
C LYS A 150 -7.55 2.64 -7.38
N LEU A 151 -7.94 2.26 -6.15
CA LEU A 151 -8.79 3.09 -5.30
C LEU A 151 -8.14 4.43 -4.95
N VAL A 152 -6.82 4.46 -4.74
CA VAL A 152 -6.10 5.71 -4.50
C VAL A 152 -5.98 6.52 -5.79
N ASP A 153 -5.57 5.86 -6.88
CA ASP A 153 -5.35 6.52 -8.17
C ASP A 153 -6.64 7.01 -8.84
N CYS A 154 -7.83 6.56 -8.43
CA CYS A 154 -9.09 7.07 -8.97
C CYS A 154 -9.34 8.55 -8.64
N ALA A 155 -8.69 9.07 -7.60
CA ALA A 155 -8.77 10.47 -7.18
C ALA A 155 -7.52 11.28 -7.59
N THR A 156 -6.72 10.76 -8.54
CA THR A 156 -5.54 11.43 -9.05
C THR A 156 -5.88 12.82 -9.59
N GLY A 157 -5.15 13.85 -9.17
CA GLY A 157 -5.36 15.24 -9.58
C GLY A 157 -6.42 16.00 -8.77
N VAL A 158 -7.00 15.37 -7.75
CA VAL A 158 -8.02 15.94 -6.89
C VAL A 158 -7.46 16.19 -5.49
N THR A 159 -7.57 17.42 -5.01
CA THR A 159 -6.93 17.86 -3.75
C THR A 159 -7.92 18.00 -2.60
N ALA A 160 -9.19 18.28 -2.90
CA ALA A 160 -10.21 18.50 -1.88
C ALA A 160 -10.72 17.16 -1.30
N THR A 161 -10.63 16.99 0.02
CA THR A 161 -11.03 15.75 0.72
C THR A 161 -12.42 15.22 0.34
N HIS A 162 -13.42 16.09 0.20
CA HIS A 162 -14.78 15.66 -0.17
C HIS A 162 -14.85 15.15 -1.61
N ALA A 163 -14.12 15.78 -2.53
CA ALA A 163 -14.06 15.37 -3.93
C ALA A 163 -13.28 14.06 -4.09
N ILE A 164 -12.17 13.89 -3.36
CA ILE A 164 -11.44 12.61 -3.27
C ILE A 164 -12.40 11.49 -2.84
N ARG A 165 -13.17 11.71 -1.77
CA ARG A 165 -14.14 10.73 -1.26
C ARG A 165 -15.25 10.43 -2.27
N ALA A 166 -15.73 11.42 -3.01
CA ALA A 166 -16.73 11.21 -4.06
C ALA A 166 -16.19 10.29 -5.17
N HIS A 167 -14.99 10.57 -5.70
CA HIS A 167 -14.36 9.72 -6.72
C HIS A 167 -14.09 8.30 -6.21
N GLN A 168 -13.64 8.17 -4.97
CA GLN A 168 -13.45 6.86 -4.34
C GLN A 168 -14.78 6.10 -4.23
N SER A 169 -15.87 6.77 -3.86
CA SER A 169 -17.21 6.15 -3.82
C SER A 169 -17.67 5.71 -5.20
N GLU A 170 -17.51 6.54 -6.23
CA GLU A 170 -17.85 6.20 -7.62
C GLU A 170 -17.05 5.00 -8.13
N PHE A 171 -15.74 4.97 -7.82
CA PHE A 171 -14.89 3.83 -8.14
C PHE A 171 -15.38 2.55 -7.47
N LEU A 172 -15.69 2.59 -6.17
CA LEU A 172 -16.24 1.44 -5.45
C LEU A 172 -17.58 0.98 -6.06
N ASP A 173 -18.45 1.91 -6.43
CA ASP A 173 -19.71 1.60 -7.12
C ASP A 173 -19.49 0.96 -8.50
N SER A 174 -18.35 1.20 -9.16
CA SER A 174 -18.00 0.60 -10.45
C SER A 174 -17.44 -0.83 -10.36
N LEU A 175 -16.86 -1.22 -9.21
CA LEU A 175 -16.22 -2.53 -9.02
C LEU A 175 -17.22 -3.69 -9.06
N SER A 176 -16.81 -4.84 -9.58
CA SER A 176 -17.60 -6.07 -9.47
C SER A 176 -17.76 -6.53 -8.01
N SER A 177 -18.73 -7.42 -7.74
CA SER A 177 -18.91 -8.00 -6.41
C SER A 177 -17.68 -8.76 -5.92
N GLU A 178 -16.95 -9.43 -6.83
CA GLU A 178 -15.70 -10.13 -6.51
C GLU A 178 -14.56 -9.18 -6.16
N GLU A 179 -14.44 -8.06 -6.88
CA GLU A 179 -13.43 -7.02 -6.58
C GLU A 179 -13.74 -6.33 -5.25
N LEU A 180 -15.01 -6.05 -4.97
CA LEU A 180 -15.43 -5.51 -3.67
C LEU A 180 -15.17 -6.48 -2.52
N ALA A 181 -15.47 -7.76 -2.70
CA ALA A 181 -15.11 -8.80 -1.73
C ALA A 181 -13.58 -8.83 -1.53
N SER A 182 -12.80 -8.78 -2.60
CA SER A 182 -11.33 -8.85 -2.53
C SER A 182 -10.75 -7.66 -1.77
N LEU A 183 -11.24 -6.45 -2.09
CA LEU A 183 -10.84 -5.21 -1.44
C LEU A 183 -11.21 -5.20 0.04
N GLY A 184 -12.49 -5.44 0.35
CA GLY A 184 -13.00 -5.44 1.73
C GLY A 184 -12.32 -6.51 2.58
N THR A 185 -12.11 -7.70 2.01
CA THR A 185 -11.46 -8.80 2.71
C THR A 185 -10.00 -8.52 3.00
N MET A 186 -9.25 -7.97 2.04
CA MET A 186 -7.85 -7.64 2.25
C MET A 186 -7.67 -6.56 3.31
N VAL A 187 -8.52 -5.52 3.32
CA VAL A 187 -8.46 -4.45 4.32
C VAL A 187 -8.75 -4.98 5.72
N GLU A 188 -9.77 -5.83 5.87
CA GLU A 188 -10.08 -6.49 7.15
C GLU A 188 -8.92 -7.37 7.64
N VAL A 189 -8.33 -8.18 6.75
CA VAL A 189 -7.14 -9.00 7.08
C VAL A 189 -6.02 -8.11 7.61
N MET A 190 -5.74 -6.98 6.93
CA MET A 190 -4.72 -6.02 7.35
C MET A 190 -5.05 -5.37 8.70
N GLY A 191 -6.32 -5.07 8.96
CA GLY A 191 -6.80 -4.56 10.25
C GLY A 191 -6.59 -5.56 11.38
N GLN A 192 -7.05 -6.81 11.21
CA GLN A 192 -6.86 -7.88 12.20
C GLN A 192 -5.37 -8.18 12.45
N GLY A 193 -4.56 -8.16 11.39
CA GLY A 193 -3.11 -8.26 11.47
C GLY A 193 -2.51 -7.11 12.30
N PHE A 194 -2.89 -5.87 12.02
CA PHE A 194 -2.48 -4.70 12.81
C PHE A 194 -2.87 -4.82 14.28
N PHE A 195 -4.09 -5.26 14.58
CA PHE A 195 -4.56 -5.50 15.95
C PHE A 195 -3.65 -6.49 16.67
N THR A 196 -3.36 -7.62 16.03
CA THR A 196 -2.54 -8.70 16.60
C THR A 196 -1.11 -8.23 16.86
N VAL A 197 -0.48 -7.55 15.90
CA VAL A 197 0.88 -7.03 16.03
C VAL A 197 0.97 -5.99 17.15
N THR A 198 0.01 -5.06 17.19
CA THR A 198 -0.02 -3.98 18.19
C THR A 198 -0.24 -4.55 19.59
N LYS A 199 -1.19 -5.48 19.75
CA LYS A 199 -1.44 -6.16 21.03
C LYS A 199 -0.20 -6.91 21.52
N ARG A 200 0.50 -7.61 20.62
CA ARG A 200 1.75 -8.31 20.95
C ARG A 200 2.85 -7.33 21.39
N ALA A 201 3.02 -6.22 20.68
CA ALA A 201 4.00 -5.20 20.99
C ALA A 201 3.75 -4.55 22.37
N LEU A 202 2.49 -4.23 22.70
CA LEU A 202 2.10 -3.67 24.00
C LEU A 202 2.28 -4.67 25.15
N HIS A 203 2.07 -5.96 24.88
CA HIS A 203 2.38 -7.03 25.84
C HIS A 203 3.88 -7.10 26.11
N ALA A 204 4.70 -7.07 25.06
CA ALA A 204 6.15 -7.12 25.17
C ALA A 204 6.73 -5.88 25.88
N SER A 205 6.10 -4.71 25.73
CA SER A 205 6.52 -3.48 26.41
C SER A 205 6.07 -3.39 27.88
N GLY A 206 5.33 -4.39 28.38
CA GLY A 206 4.82 -4.40 29.76
C GLY A 206 3.68 -3.41 30.03
N LEU A 207 3.17 -2.71 29.00
CA LEU A 207 2.09 -1.72 29.13
C LEU A 207 0.72 -2.38 29.36
N LEU A 208 0.60 -3.68 29.07
CA LEU A 208 -0.60 -4.47 29.37
C LEU A 208 -0.54 -5.20 30.73
N SER A 209 0.60 -5.18 31.40
CA SER A 209 0.83 -5.89 32.67
C SER A 209 0.94 -4.90 33.84
N ASN A 210 -0.08 -4.83 34.68
CA ASN A 210 -0.07 -4.10 35.96
C ASN A 210 0.85 -4.79 37.01
N ILE A 211 2.17 -4.92 36.77
CA ILE A 211 3.16 -5.32 37.80
C ILE A 211 4.49 -4.58 37.56
N PRO A 212 5.12 -3.96 38.59
CA PRO A 212 6.32 -3.16 38.42
C PRO A 212 7.58 -4.03 38.47
N ILE A 213 8.29 -4.19 37.34
CA ILE A 213 9.71 -4.53 37.36
C ILE A 213 10.45 -3.67 36.33
N ARG A 214 11.43 -2.91 36.84
CA ARG A 214 12.34 -2.00 36.13
C ARG A 214 13.68 -2.75 35.88
N PRO A 215 14.63 -2.17 35.12
CA PRO A 215 14.63 -1.80 33.70
C PRO A 215 15.67 -2.62 32.90
N SER A 216 15.53 -2.70 31.57
CA SER A 216 16.69 -2.53 30.68
C SER A 216 16.27 -2.23 29.23
N SER A 217 16.71 -1.06 28.77
CA SER A 217 17.26 -0.81 27.43
C SER A 217 16.55 -1.43 26.21
N ALA A 218 15.38 -0.90 25.86
CA ALA A 218 14.86 -0.93 24.49
C ALA A 218 14.44 0.49 24.12
N SER A 219 15.37 1.22 23.50
CA SER A 219 15.14 2.55 22.98
C SER A 219 14.11 2.51 21.85
N HIS A 220 13.01 3.23 22.08
CA HIS A 220 11.98 3.68 21.13
C HIS A 220 10.67 2.88 21.00
N LEU A 221 10.15 2.41 22.14
CA LEU A 221 8.71 2.35 22.38
C LEU A 221 8.25 3.74 22.83
N TYR A 222 7.69 4.58 21.94
CA TYR A 222 7.20 5.91 22.32
C TYR A 222 5.73 6.12 22.01
N THR A 223 4.99 6.03 23.10
CA THR A 223 3.74 6.70 23.48
C THR A 223 3.75 8.20 23.14
N PRO A 224 2.63 8.82 22.72
CA PRO A 224 2.50 10.27 22.70
C PRO A 224 2.38 10.80 24.14
N ALA A 225 3.16 11.81 24.47
CA ALA A 225 3.02 12.56 25.70
C ALA A 225 1.85 13.56 25.55
N SER A 226 0.63 13.17 25.97
CA SER A 226 -0.39 14.06 26.59
C SER A 226 -1.78 13.40 26.64
N THR A 227 -2.02 12.53 27.63
CA THR A 227 -3.35 12.35 28.28
C THR A 227 -3.16 11.54 29.58
N PRO A 228 -3.92 11.84 30.66
CA PRO A 228 -3.82 11.10 31.92
C PRO A 228 -4.19 9.63 31.69
N MET A 229 -3.27 8.76 32.08
CA MET A 229 -3.27 7.34 31.77
C MET A 229 -4.13 6.55 32.78
N GLU A 230 -5.43 6.84 32.85
CA GLU A 230 -6.41 6.11 33.66
C GLU A 230 -7.69 5.89 32.86
N ASP A 231 -7.65 4.86 31.99
CA ASP A 231 -8.78 3.95 31.62
C ASP A 231 -8.32 2.99 30.51
N LEU A 232 -7.39 2.08 30.82
CA LEU A 232 -6.93 1.06 29.85
C LEU A 232 -7.91 -0.12 29.78
N HIS A 233 -9.00 0.08 29.06
CA HIS A 233 -9.73 -0.99 28.37
C HIS A 233 -8.97 -1.34 27.07
N ASN A 234 -7.77 -1.92 27.23
CA ASN A 234 -6.72 -2.03 26.20
C ASN A 234 -7.16 -2.52 24.82
N ASP A 235 -8.09 -3.47 24.74
CA ASP A 235 -8.57 -3.98 23.45
C ASP A 235 -9.44 -2.96 22.69
N ASN A 236 -10.15 -2.06 23.39
CA ASN A 236 -10.99 -1.05 22.75
C ASN A 236 -10.14 -0.02 22.00
N TRP A 237 -9.08 0.48 22.64
CA TRP A 237 -8.17 1.43 21.98
C TRP A 237 -7.47 0.81 20.76
N ILE A 238 -7.06 -0.46 20.84
CA ILE A 238 -6.44 -1.14 19.68
C ILE A 238 -7.48 -1.32 18.56
N ARG A 239 -8.76 -1.59 18.90
CA ARG A 239 -9.85 -1.67 17.91
C ARG A 239 -10.13 -0.32 17.26
N GLU A 240 -10.12 0.77 18.01
CA GLU A 240 -10.24 2.13 17.46
C GLU A 240 -9.09 2.42 16.49
N CYS A 241 -7.85 2.12 16.90
CA CYS A 241 -6.68 2.23 16.04
C CYS A 241 -6.82 1.38 14.76
N MET A 242 -7.35 0.16 14.88
CA MET A 242 -7.60 -0.73 13.75
C MET A 242 -8.59 -0.10 12.77
N CYS A 243 -9.73 0.42 13.25
CA CYS A 243 -10.73 1.10 12.41
C CYS A 243 -10.13 2.28 11.63
N VAL A 244 -9.31 3.10 12.30
CA VAL A 244 -8.63 4.23 11.65
C VAL A 244 -7.57 3.74 10.65
N PHE A 245 -6.82 2.70 11.02
CA PHE A 245 -5.79 2.09 10.16
C PHE A 245 -6.38 1.55 8.85
N GLU A 246 -7.54 0.89 8.91
CA GLU A 246 -8.27 0.41 7.73
C GLU A 246 -8.70 1.56 6.80
N ASP A 247 -9.27 2.65 7.34
CA ASP A 247 -9.63 3.83 6.53
C ASP A 247 -8.40 4.45 5.89
N LEU A 248 -7.27 4.52 6.61
CA LEU A 248 -6.02 5.08 6.10
C LEU A 248 -5.40 4.21 5.00
N ILE A 249 -5.49 2.87 5.09
CA ILE A 249 -5.09 1.97 3.99
C ILE A 249 -5.93 2.23 2.75
N GLN A 250 -7.23 2.45 2.89
CA GLN A 250 -8.09 2.71 1.72
C GLN A 250 -7.85 4.11 1.15
N ARG A 251 -7.51 5.08 2.01
CA ARG A 251 -7.27 6.46 1.60
C ARG A 251 -5.92 6.65 0.92
N TYR A 252 -4.88 5.99 1.40
CA TYR A 252 -3.48 6.18 0.97
C TYR A 252 -2.85 4.94 0.34
N GLY A 253 -3.58 3.83 0.30
CA GLY A 253 -3.19 2.60 -0.37
C GLY A 253 -2.22 1.74 0.44
N PRO A 254 -1.65 0.71 -0.19
CA PRO A 254 -0.70 -0.21 0.46
C PRO A 254 0.53 0.49 1.03
N TYR A 255 0.91 1.62 0.43
CA TYR A 255 2.08 2.39 0.86
C TYR A 255 1.94 2.91 2.30
N TYR A 256 0.73 3.23 2.77
CA TYR A 256 0.54 3.66 4.15
C TYR A 256 0.94 2.58 5.16
N ALA A 257 0.51 1.33 4.94
CA ALA A 257 0.90 0.21 5.80
C ALA A 257 2.42 -0.02 5.75
N TYR A 258 3.02 0.01 4.55
CA TYR A 258 4.47 -0.09 4.41
C TYR A 258 5.20 1.03 5.18
N ALA A 259 4.78 2.28 5.03
CA ALA A 259 5.38 3.41 5.73
C ALA A 259 5.24 3.29 7.25
N TYR A 260 4.12 2.75 7.74
CA TYR A 260 3.90 2.54 9.18
C TYR A 260 4.88 1.54 9.78
N PHE A 261 5.12 0.40 9.11
CA PHE A 261 5.94 -0.70 9.63
C PHE A 261 7.42 -0.57 9.28
N GLU A 262 7.75 -0.21 8.04
CA GLU A 262 9.13 -0.19 7.51
C GLU A 262 9.71 1.24 7.44
N GLY A 263 8.89 2.27 7.65
CA GLY A 263 9.27 3.66 7.42
C GLY A 263 10.40 4.19 8.32
N SER A 264 10.67 3.56 9.46
CA SER A 264 11.77 3.90 10.37
C SER A 264 13.15 3.65 9.75
N ASN A 265 13.25 2.68 8.84
CA ASN A 265 14.48 2.36 8.10
C ASN A 265 14.72 3.31 6.91
N SER A 266 13.75 4.17 6.59
CA SER A 266 13.86 5.15 5.52
C SER A 266 14.38 6.50 6.02
N SER A 267 15.21 7.16 5.20
CA SER A 267 15.70 8.52 5.51
C SER A 267 14.58 9.57 5.62
N ARG A 268 13.40 9.28 5.06
CA ARG A 268 12.22 10.16 5.09
C ARG A 268 11.31 9.92 6.29
N ARG A 269 11.64 8.95 7.17
CA ARG A 269 10.88 8.66 8.39
C ARG A 269 9.38 8.52 8.14
N GLY A 270 9.05 7.65 7.18
CA GLY A 270 7.66 7.41 6.81
C GLY A 270 6.77 6.92 7.95
N ASP A 271 7.40 6.34 8.98
CA ASP A 271 6.76 5.92 10.22
C ASP A 271 6.14 7.10 10.96
N LEU A 272 6.85 8.25 11.02
CA LEU A 272 6.35 9.44 11.71
C LEU A 272 5.15 10.04 11.00
N TRP A 273 5.17 10.06 9.66
CA TRP A 273 4.04 10.50 8.87
C TRP A 273 2.82 9.60 9.08
N ALA A 274 3.00 8.27 8.97
CA ALA A 274 1.91 7.32 9.13
C ALA A 274 1.30 7.38 10.54
N ARG A 275 2.13 7.47 11.59
CA ARG A 275 1.68 7.62 12.98
C ARG A 275 0.94 8.94 13.23
N SER A 276 1.41 10.04 12.64
CA SER A 276 0.71 11.32 12.73
C SER A 276 -0.68 11.25 12.10
N LEU A 277 -0.84 10.56 10.96
CA LEU A 277 -2.14 10.35 10.36
C LEU A 277 -3.06 9.46 11.21
N LEU A 278 -2.51 8.40 11.80
CA LEU A 278 -3.26 7.54 12.72
C LEU A 278 -3.79 8.35 13.91
N GLN A 279 -2.93 9.15 14.54
CA GLN A 279 -3.34 10.02 15.65
C GLN A 279 -4.41 11.03 15.24
N ASN A 280 -4.22 11.73 14.12
CA ASN A 280 -5.23 12.66 13.60
C ASN A 280 -6.57 11.95 13.31
N GLY A 281 -6.54 10.70 12.85
CA GLY A 281 -7.73 9.90 12.62
C GLY A 281 -8.47 9.54 13.90
N LEU A 282 -7.75 9.20 14.97
CA LEU A 282 -8.31 8.97 16.31
C LEU A 282 -8.92 10.25 16.88
N ASP A 283 -8.24 11.38 16.74
CA ASP A 283 -8.75 12.69 17.19
C ASP A 283 -10.06 13.05 16.47
N ASN A 284 -10.15 12.78 15.17
CA ASN A 284 -11.36 12.99 14.37
C ASN A 284 -12.51 12.05 14.78
N MET A 285 -12.20 10.78 15.07
CA MET A 285 -13.19 9.80 15.54
C MET A 285 -13.74 10.21 16.91
N ASN A 286 -12.87 10.58 17.85
CA ASN A 286 -13.28 11.11 19.16
C ASN A 286 -14.13 12.38 19.02
N ALA A 287 -13.75 13.30 18.12
CA ALA A 287 -14.53 14.50 17.86
C ALA A 287 -15.92 14.19 17.25
N TYR A 288 -16.04 13.15 16.43
CA TYR A 288 -17.33 12.66 15.93
C TYR A 288 -18.19 12.08 17.05
N GLU A 289 -17.63 11.23 17.91
CA GLU A 289 -18.36 10.62 19.04
C GLU A 289 -18.85 11.66 20.06
N MET A 290 -18.07 12.72 20.27
CA MET A 290 -18.46 13.86 21.11
C MET A 290 -19.43 14.84 20.41
N GLY A 291 -19.82 14.58 19.16
CA GLY A 291 -20.75 15.41 18.39
C GLY A 291 -20.17 16.73 17.88
N TYR A 292 -18.84 16.90 17.95
CA TYR A 292 -18.15 18.08 17.43
C TYR A 292 -18.00 18.05 15.91
N THR A 293 -18.06 16.86 15.29
CA THR A 293 -18.05 16.71 13.83
C THR A 293 -19.11 15.70 13.38
N MET A 294 -19.64 15.87 12.17
CA MET A 294 -20.63 14.96 11.56
C MET A 294 -20.03 14.08 10.45
N ALA A 295 -18.71 14.14 10.25
CA ALA A 295 -18.06 13.67 9.03
C ALA A 295 -16.95 12.64 9.30
N TYR A 296 -17.32 11.51 9.90
CA TYR A 296 -16.47 10.31 9.91
C TYR A 296 -17.20 9.11 9.29
N ALA A 297 -17.25 9.07 7.95
CA ALA A 297 -17.66 7.88 7.23
C ALA A 297 -16.41 7.15 6.74
N SER A 298 -16.03 6.07 7.44
CA SER A 298 -14.93 5.19 7.01
C SER A 298 -15.22 4.63 5.62
N LEU A 299 -14.22 4.63 4.74
CA LEU A 299 -14.31 4.00 3.41
C LEU A 299 -14.68 2.51 3.53
N GLN A 300 -14.31 1.86 4.62
CA GLN A 300 -14.59 0.44 4.85
C GLN A 300 -16.09 0.19 4.98
N SER A 301 -16.80 1.11 5.64
CA SER A 301 -18.27 1.08 5.69
C SER A 301 -18.89 1.30 4.30
N VAL A 302 -18.27 2.11 3.44
CA VAL A 302 -18.73 2.31 2.05
C VAL A 302 -18.56 1.01 1.26
N VAL A 303 -17.37 0.39 1.31
CA VAL A 303 -17.08 -0.89 0.63
C VAL A 303 -18.14 -1.94 0.99
N TRP A 304 -18.39 -2.16 2.29
CA TRP A 304 -19.35 -3.17 2.73
C TRP A 304 -20.79 -2.85 2.32
N ARG A 305 -21.21 -1.57 2.39
CA ARG A 305 -22.56 -1.17 1.93
C ARG A 305 -22.74 -1.43 0.44
N VAL A 306 -21.76 -1.08 -0.39
CA VAL A 306 -21.81 -1.30 -1.83
C VAL A 306 -21.81 -2.80 -2.14
N PHE A 307 -20.96 -3.58 -1.47
CA PHE A 307 -20.92 -5.03 -1.59
C PHE A 307 -22.26 -5.69 -1.24
N CYS A 308 -22.80 -5.39 -0.06
CA CYS A 308 -24.09 -5.89 0.40
C CYS A 308 -25.23 -5.57 -0.55
N ARG A 309 -25.26 -4.34 -1.09
CA ARG A 309 -26.24 -3.92 -2.08
C ARG A 309 -26.14 -4.71 -3.39
N LYS A 310 -24.94 -5.12 -3.81
CA LYS A 310 -24.73 -5.88 -5.06
C LYS A 310 -24.95 -7.39 -4.92
N VAL A 311 -24.68 -7.93 -3.74
CA VAL A 311 -24.77 -9.38 -3.45
C VAL A 311 -26.08 -9.76 -2.75
N ASP A 312 -26.88 -8.76 -2.36
CA ASP A 312 -28.11 -8.93 -1.59
C ASP A 312 -27.89 -9.67 -0.26
N CYS A 313 -26.91 -9.18 0.51
CA CYS A 313 -26.64 -9.65 1.87
C CYS A 313 -26.70 -8.49 2.88
N ASN A 314 -26.72 -8.82 4.17
CA ASN A 314 -26.69 -7.81 5.24
C ASN A 314 -25.25 -7.58 5.74
N LEU A 315 -25.03 -6.45 6.43
CA LEU A 315 -23.71 -6.09 6.98
C LEU A 315 -23.19 -7.08 8.04
N GLN A 316 -24.07 -7.82 8.72
CA GLN A 316 -23.66 -8.80 9.73
C GLN A 316 -23.05 -10.06 9.09
N ASN A 317 -23.52 -10.42 7.90
CA ASN A 317 -23.09 -11.61 7.16
C ASN A 317 -22.08 -11.29 6.04
N SER A 318 -21.81 -10.01 5.78
CA SER A 318 -20.97 -9.54 4.68
C SER A 318 -19.59 -10.20 4.67
N TRP A 319 -18.95 -10.28 5.83
CA TRP A 319 -17.65 -10.92 6.01
C TRP A 319 -17.66 -12.40 5.59
N GLN A 320 -18.65 -13.17 6.06
CA GLN A 320 -18.75 -14.59 5.75
C GLN A 320 -19.01 -14.81 4.26
N VAL A 321 -19.93 -14.05 3.67
CA VAL A 321 -20.26 -14.13 2.24
C VAL A 321 -19.05 -13.75 1.37
N ALA A 322 -18.30 -12.71 1.75
CA ALA A 322 -17.10 -12.29 1.04
C ALA A 322 -16.01 -13.36 1.10
N LYS A 323 -15.75 -13.96 2.28
CA LYS A 323 -14.79 -15.06 2.43
C LYS A 323 -15.10 -16.24 1.50
N GLU A 324 -16.35 -16.69 1.46
CA GLU A 324 -16.78 -17.79 0.58
C GLU A 324 -16.61 -17.44 -0.90
N MET A 325 -16.89 -16.19 -1.26
CA MET A 325 -16.68 -15.70 -2.63
C MET A 325 -15.20 -15.68 -3.01
N ILE A 326 -14.32 -15.25 -2.11
CA ILE A 326 -12.86 -15.26 -2.31
C ILE A 326 -12.32 -16.68 -2.39
N GLU A 327 -12.83 -17.62 -1.59
CA GLU A 327 -12.45 -19.03 -1.69
C GLU A 327 -12.80 -19.61 -3.07
N ARG A 328 -14.03 -19.41 -3.54
CA ARG A 328 -14.44 -19.83 -4.89
C ARG A 328 -13.60 -19.17 -5.98
N GLN A 329 -13.24 -17.90 -5.81
CA GLN A 329 -12.36 -17.21 -6.75
C GLN A 329 -10.97 -17.83 -6.75
N MET A 330 -10.41 -18.10 -5.56
CA MET A 330 -9.11 -18.72 -5.39
C MET A 330 -9.07 -20.13 -5.96
N GLU A 331 -10.15 -20.91 -5.94
CA GLU A 331 -10.22 -22.24 -6.59
C GLU A 331 -9.97 -22.17 -8.11
N ASN A 332 -10.40 -21.08 -8.75
CA ASN A 332 -10.30 -20.89 -10.19
C ASN A 332 -8.93 -20.36 -10.65
N TYR A 333 -8.04 -19.99 -9.73
CA TYR A 333 -6.70 -19.54 -10.09
C TYR A 333 -5.88 -20.66 -10.76
N GLN A 334 -5.06 -20.29 -11.75
CA GLN A 334 -4.10 -21.18 -12.38
C GLN A 334 -2.73 -20.96 -11.71
N VAL A 335 -2.14 -22.01 -11.10
CA VAL A 335 -1.04 -21.90 -10.12
C VAL A 335 0.08 -22.91 -10.30
#